data_AF-A0AAW5W9G8-F1
#
_entry.id   AF-A0AAW5W9G8-F1
#
_cell.length_a   1.000
_cell.length_b   1.000
_cell.length_c   1.000
_cell.angle_alpha   90.00
_cell.angle_beta   90.00
_cell.angle_gamma   90.00
#
_symmetry.space_group_name_H-M   'P 1'
#
loop_
_entity.id
_entity.type
_entity.pdbx_description
1 polymer ?
#
loop_
_entity_poly.entity_id
_entity_poly.type
_entity_poly.pdbx_seq_one_letter_code
_entity_poly.pdbx_strand_id
1 'polypeptide(L)'
;MRPKKYPYSGAIKAKKTTKEDKLELVAFPNIAIRKNLLKHIYTVVSYHSSASIIYFRIPKVFGLGYDEQKAKVNLSYEETIKILNSY
;
A
#
# COMPACT_ATOMS: atom_id res chain seq x y z
N MET A 1 -12.17 -8.63 47.86
CA MET A 1 -12.08 -8.62 46.37
C MET A 1 -13.26 -9.42 45.82
N ARG A 2 -14.14 -8.85 45.00
CA ARG A 2 -15.29 -9.58 44.43
C ARG A 2 -14.97 -10.08 43.01
N PRO A 3 -15.24 -11.35 42.67
CA PRO A 3 -14.95 -11.90 41.35
C PRO A 3 -15.89 -11.32 40.28
N LYS A 4 -15.36 -11.01 39.10
CA LYS A 4 -16.16 -10.57 37.95
C LYS A 4 -16.99 -11.74 37.43
N LYS A 5 -18.30 -11.53 37.23
CA LYS A 5 -19.30 -12.56 36.86
C LYS A 5 -19.02 -13.27 35.52
N TYR A 6 -18.26 -12.65 34.60
CA TYR A 6 -17.81 -13.27 33.36
C TYR A 6 -16.34 -12.91 33.07
N PRO A 7 -15.40 -13.85 33.23
CA PRO A 7 -13.96 -13.58 33.03
C PRO A 7 -13.53 -13.50 31.55
N TYR A 8 -14.38 -13.89 30.60
CA TYR A 8 -14.02 -14.01 29.17
C TYR A 8 -14.70 -13.01 28.23
N SER A 9 -15.41 -12.01 28.76
CA SER A 9 -16.07 -10.96 27.95
C SER A 9 -15.09 -9.95 27.31
N GLY A 10 -13.78 -10.17 27.43
CA GLY A 10 -12.72 -9.37 26.79
C GLY A 10 -12.36 -9.78 25.35
N ALA A 11 -12.80 -10.95 24.86
CA ALA A 11 -12.35 -11.49 23.57
C ALA A 11 -12.94 -10.80 22.32
N ILE A 12 -13.97 -9.97 22.47
CA ILE A 12 -14.65 -9.31 21.33
C ILE A 12 -13.84 -8.11 20.81
N LYS A 13 -12.95 -7.53 21.61
CA LYS A 13 -12.12 -6.39 21.19
C LYS A 13 -10.89 -6.78 20.35
N ALA A 14 -10.38 -8.00 20.49
CA ALA A 14 -9.21 -8.47 19.74
C ALA A 14 -9.51 -8.79 18.26
N LYS A 15 -10.77 -9.10 17.91
CA LYS A 15 -11.17 -9.41 16.52
C LYS A 15 -11.49 -8.18 15.66
N LYS A 16 -11.59 -6.97 16.23
CA LYS A 16 -11.89 -5.74 15.47
C LYS A 16 -10.65 -5.14 14.83
N THR A 17 -9.50 -5.18 15.50
CA THR A 17 -8.24 -4.63 14.99
C THR A 17 -7.73 -5.37 13.75
N THR A 18 -8.00 -6.66 13.60
CA THR A 18 -7.55 -7.44 12.43
C THR A 18 -8.40 -7.22 11.16
N LYS A 19 -9.59 -6.62 11.27
CA LYS A 19 -10.45 -6.34 10.09
C LYS A 19 -10.14 -5.01 9.41
N GLU A 20 -9.65 -4.02 10.17
CA GLU A 20 -9.15 -2.74 9.62
C GLU A 20 -7.78 -2.86 8.95
N ASP A 21 -7.06 -3.96 9.20
CA ASP A 21 -5.69 -4.19 8.72
C ASP A 21 -5.60 -5.26 7.62
N LYS A 22 -6.67 -5.44 6.83
CA LYS A 22 -6.51 -6.03 5.48
C LYS A 22 -5.79 -4.97 4.65
N LEU A 23 -4.47 -4.92 4.79
CA LEU A 23 -3.61 -4.15 3.90
C LEU A 23 -3.83 -4.70 2.50
N GLU A 24 -4.71 -4.06 1.74
CA GLU A 24 -4.88 -4.37 0.34
C GLU A 24 -3.59 -3.94 -0.36
N LEU A 25 -2.77 -4.93 -0.70
CA LEU A 25 -1.51 -4.76 -1.38
C LEU A 25 -1.68 -5.14 -2.85
N VAL A 26 -1.01 -4.39 -3.71
CA VAL A 26 -0.74 -4.76 -5.10
C VAL A 26 0.67 -5.32 -5.15
N ALA A 27 0.78 -6.59 -5.50
CA ALA A 27 2.05 -7.28 -5.58
C ALA A 27 2.65 -7.11 -6.98
N PHE A 28 3.91 -6.72 -7.02
CA PHE A 28 4.79 -6.79 -8.17
C PHE A 28 5.89 -7.83 -7.89
N PRO A 29 6.67 -8.29 -8.90
CA PRO A 29 7.64 -9.37 -8.71
C PRO A 29 8.69 -9.12 -7.63
N ASN A 30 9.07 -7.86 -7.40
CA ASN A 30 10.11 -7.48 -6.45
C ASN A 30 9.65 -6.53 -5.34
N ILE A 31 8.42 -6.00 -5.40
CA ILE A 31 7.89 -5.04 -4.42
C ILE A 31 6.38 -5.20 -4.27
N ALA A 32 5.84 -4.88 -3.10
CA ALA A 32 4.40 -4.77 -2.89
C ALA A 32 4.04 -3.34 -2.50
N ILE A 33 2.98 -2.80 -3.10
CA ILE A 33 2.53 -1.42 -2.90
C ILE A 33 1.16 -1.44 -2.24
N ARG A 34 0.96 -0.64 -1.18
CA ARG A 34 -0.37 -0.47 -0.59
C ARG A 34 -1.29 0.21 -1.58
N LYS A 35 -2.54 -0.25 -1.71
CA LYS A 35 -3.54 0.40 -2.59
C LYS A 35 -3.72 1.88 -2.29
N ASN A 36 -3.67 2.27 -1.00
CA ASN A 36 -3.71 3.67 -0.58
C ASN A 36 -2.59 4.54 -1.16
N LEU A 37 -1.46 3.94 -1.58
CA LEU A 37 -0.33 4.64 -2.19
C LEU A 37 -0.50 4.81 -3.70
N LEU A 38 -1.36 4.01 -4.36
CA LEU A 38 -1.58 4.08 -5.80
C LEU A 38 -2.13 5.46 -6.23
N LYS A 39 -2.95 6.09 -5.39
CA LYS A 39 -3.46 7.45 -5.61
C LYS A 39 -2.37 8.53 -5.69
N HIS A 40 -1.17 8.21 -5.21
CA HIS A 40 -0.02 9.11 -5.21
C HIS A 40 0.97 8.79 -6.32
N ILE A 41 0.64 7.87 -7.24
CA ILE A 41 1.45 7.65 -8.44
C ILE A 41 1.34 8.89 -9.31
N TYR A 42 2.49 9.52 -9.57
CA TYR A 42 2.59 10.69 -10.43
C TYR A 42 2.88 10.29 -11.87
N THR A 43 3.85 9.40 -12.07
CA THR A 43 4.21 8.90 -13.40
C THR A 43 4.88 7.53 -13.32
N VAL A 44 4.80 6.77 -14.41
CA VAL A 44 5.51 5.51 -14.59
C VAL A 44 6.38 5.66 -15.83
N VAL A 45 7.66 5.31 -15.71
CA VAL A 45 8.63 5.48 -16.79
C VAL A 45 9.27 4.13 -17.10
N SER A 46 9.42 3.80 -18.38
CA SER A 46 10.21 2.65 -18.81
C SER A 46 11.70 2.93 -18.56
N TYR A 47 12.40 2.00 -17.92
CA TYR A 47 13.84 2.11 -17.67
C TYR A 47 14.63 1.16 -18.58
N HIS A 48 14.16 -0.07 -18.70
CA HIS A 48 14.63 -1.08 -19.66
C HIS A 48 13.43 -1.88 -20.18
N SER A 49 13.63 -2.73 -21.20
CA SER A 49 12.54 -3.55 -21.77
C SER A 49 11.82 -4.41 -20.72
N SER A 50 12.51 -4.81 -19.64
CA SER A 50 11.99 -5.66 -18.57
C SER A 50 11.78 -4.95 -17.23
N ALA A 51 12.00 -3.62 -17.15
CA ALA A 51 11.93 -2.90 -15.88
C ALA A 51 11.36 -1.49 -16.02
N SER A 52 10.56 -1.09 -15.03
CA SER A 52 9.86 0.19 -14.97
C SER A 52 10.09 0.87 -13.64
N ILE A 53 10.03 2.20 -13.63
CA ILE A 53 10.16 3.01 -12.42
C ILE A 53 8.83 3.73 -12.18
N ILE A 54 8.25 3.49 -11.00
CA ILE A 54 7.06 4.19 -10.54
C ILE A 54 7.51 5.36 -9.68
N TYR A 55 7.06 6.56 -10.04
CA TYR A 55 7.28 7.78 -9.28
C TYR A 55 6.04 8.12 -8.47
N PHE A 56 6.25 8.33 -7.17
CA PHE A 56 5.22 8.73 -6.23
C PHE A 56 5.44 10.18 -5.81
N ARG A 57 4.33 10.90 -5.67
CA ARG A 57 4.30 12.26 -5.15
C ARG A 57 3.36 12.30 -3.95
N ILE A 58 3.92 12.10 -2.76
CA ILE A 58 3.15 11.98 -1.52
C ILE A 58 3.06 13.37 -0.87
N PRO A 59 1.86 13.88 -0.56
CA PRO A 59 1.72 15.18 0.08
C PRO A 59 2.30 15.13 1.50
N LYS A 60 3.07 16.16 1.88
CA LYS A 60 3.54 16.31 3.25
C LYS A 60 2.37 16.65 4.17
N VAL A 61 2.40 16.10 5.39
CA VAL A 61 1.35 16.27 6.42
C VAL A 61 1.07 17.75 6.74
N PHE A 62 2.06 18.63 6.53
CA PHE A 62 1.97 20.08 6.79
C PHE A 62 1.75 20.96 5.55
N GLY A 63 1.31 20.39 4.42
CA GLY A 63 0.81 21.16 3.26
C GLY A 63 1.86 21.93 2.43
N LEU A 64 3.12 21.99 2.87
CA LEU A 64 4.20 22.66 2.15
C LEU A 64 5.01 21.68 1.28
N GLY A 65 4.38 21.20 0.22
CA GLY A 65 5.02 20.43 -0.85
C GLY A 65 4.78 18.93 -0.80
N TYR A 66 5.54 18.22 -1.62
CA TYR A 66 5.42 16.78 -1.81
C TYR A 66 6.78 16.11 -1.61
N ASP A 67 6.76 14.92 -1.05
CA ASP A 67 7.91 14.02 -1.06
C ASP A 67 7.86 13.15 -2.31
N GLU A 68 8.91 13.24 -3.10
CA GLU A 68 9.11 12.41 -4.29
C GLU A 68 9.78 11.11 -3.88
N GLN A 69 9.15 9.98 -4.21
CA GLN A 69 9.72 8.66 -4.01
C GLN A 69 9.70 7.89 -5.32
N LYS A 70 10.66 6.99 -5.50
CA LYS A 70 10.74 6.12 -6.68
C LYS A 70 10.82 4.67 -6.27
N ALA A 71 10.03 3.82 -6.92
CA ALA A 71 10.10 2.38 -6.80
C ALA A 71 10.52 1.77 -8.13
N LYS A 72 11.57 0.95 -8.12
CA LYS A 72 11.97 0.16 -9.28
C LYS A 72 11.17 -1.14 -9.28
N VAL A 73 10.56 -1.47 -10.41
CA VAL A 73 9.76 -2.68 -10.61
C VAL A 73 10.40 -3.51 -11.71
N ASN A 74 10.58 -4.80 -11.46
CA ASN A 74 11.09 -5.77 -12.44
C ASN A 74 9.96 -6.28 -13.36
N LEU A 75 9.23 -5.35 -13.97
CA LEU A 75 8.24 -5.62 -15.03
C LEU A 75 8.38 -4.60 -16.14
N SER A 76 7.99 -5.02 -17.34
CA SER A 76 7.88 -4.11 -18.47
C SER A 76 6.85 -3.01 -18.19
N TYR A 77 6.93 -1.92 -18.95
CA TYR A 77 6.03 -0.78 -18.78
C TYR A 77 4.58 -1.18 -18.99
N GLU A 78 4.30 -1.94 -20.06
CA GLU A 78 2.95 -2.38 -20.41
C GLU A 78 2.34 -3.27 -19.34
N GLU A 79 3.11 -4.23 -18.81
CA GLU A 79 2.65 -5.10 -17.73
C GLU A 79 2.41 -4.33 -16.44
N THR A 80 3.30 -3.39 -16.12
CA THR A 80 3.16 -2.53 -14.93
C THR A 80 1.87 -1.70 -15.02
N ILE A 81 1.61 -1.07 -16.17
CA ILE A 81 0.37 -0.30 -16.41
C ILE A 81 -0.86 -1.19 -16.38
N LYS A 82 -0.78 -2.40 -16.97
CA LYS A 82 -1.89 -3.36 -16.94
C LYS A 82 -2.28 -3.74 -15.50
N ILE A 83 -1.30 -3.97 -14.63
CA ILE A 83 -1.54 -4.25 -13.20
C ILE A 83 -2.12 -3.02 -12.52
N LEU A 84 -1.55 -1.83 -12.74
CA LEU A 84 -2.03 -0.60 -12.11
C LEU A 84 -3.47 -0.27 -12.52
N ASN A 85 -3.83 -0.47 -13.78
CA ASN A 85 -5.18 -0.22 -14.30
C ASN A 85 -6.22 -1.27 -13.86
N SER A 86 -5.78 -2.39 -13.27
CA SER A 86 -6.71 -3.41 -12.77
C SER A 86 -7.29 -3.09 -11.38
N TYR A 87 -6.84 -2.00 -10.75
CA TYR A 87 -7.21 -1.55 -9.41
C TYR A 87 -7.62 -0.08 -9.40
#